data_AF-A0A7K2BQC3-F1
#
_entry.id   AF-A0A7K2BQC3-F1
#
_cell.length_a   1.000
_cell.length_b   1.000
_cell.length_c   1.000
_cell.angle_alpha   90.00
_cell.angle_beta   90.00
_cell.angle_gamma   90.00
#
_symmetry.space_group_name_H-M   'P 1'
#
loop_
_entity.id
_entity.type
_entity.pdbx_description
1 polymer ?
#
loop_
_entity_poly.entity_id
_entity_poly.type
_entity_poly.pdbx_seq_one_letter_code
_entity_poly.pdbx_strand_id
1 'polypeptide(L)'
;MHTGGEPLVMELGAGVLGFAGIGSVDSLLVIELGAVVLILAVVARLARRIGLPALPLYLLAGLALGEGGLFEVSASEDFIEVGAEIGVILMLLMLGLEFSTHELIANVRRTTLGGFVDLVLNFTPGFVAGLILGFDPVVAVLLGGVTYISSSGIVAKLVSDLDRIGNHETSVILSILVIEDLAMVLYLPIVSGVLFGGSALDTTITVAISLLAVLAVLTLAYFFGERLSAFALSQSSEALLLTLLGGTLLVAGIAGRLNLSTAVGAFVVGVALSGDIVSHARGLLLPL
;
A
#
# COMPACT_ATOMS: atom_id res chain seq x y z
N MET A 1 32.16 21.77 56.99
CA MET A 1 33.40 22.32 56.39
C MET A 1 34.27 21.15 55.98
N HIS A 2 34.16 20.69 54.73
CA HIS A 2 35.22 19.93 54.05
C HIS A 2 34.98 20.05 52.55
N THR A 3 35.84 20.85 51.93
CA THR A 3 36.00 21.06 50.50
C THR A 3 36.71 19.85 49.89
N GLY A 4 36.20 19.36 48.77
CA GLY A 4 36.88 18.43 47.88
C GLY A 4 36.47 18.76 46.45
N GLY A 5 37.30 19.58 45.78
CA GLY A 5 37.28 19.70 44.33
C GLY A 5 38.09 18.59 43.70
N GLU A 6 37.74 18.24 42.46
CA GLU A 6 38.50 17.57 41.40
C GLU A 6 37.51 17.39 40.20
N PRO A 7 37.97 17.29 38.94
CA PRO A 7 37.86 18.42 38.02
C PRO A 7 37.12 18.13 36.70
N LEU A 8 36.73 19.24 36.03
CA LEU A 8 36.37 19.34 34.62
C LEU A 8 37.52 18.86 33.70
N VAL A 9 37.69 17.55 33.52
CA VAL A 9 38.46 16.97 32.42
C VAL A 9 37.82 15.64 31.99
N MET A 10 36.59 15.69 31.48
CA MET A 10 36.04 14.56 30.71
C MET A 10 34.98 15.01 29.69
N GLU A 11 35.22 16.15 29.04
CA GLU A 11 34.31 16.68 27.99
C GLU A 11 35.05 17.06 26.70
N LEU A 12 36.20 16.43 26.45
CA LEU A 12 37.00 16.61 25.23
C LEU A 12 37.34 15.27 24.55
N GLY A 13 36.40 14.33 24.60
CA GLY A 13 36.48 13.03 23.92
C GLY A 13 35.23 12.64 23.12
N ALA A 14 34.20 13.51 23.04
CA ALA A 14 32.94 13.21 22.36
C ALA A 14 32.86 13.72 20.91
N GLY A 15 33.91 14.36 20.39
CA GLY A 15 33.88 15.05 19.09
C GLY A 15 34.58 14.37 17.92
N VAL A 16 35.20 13.18 18.08
CA VAL A 16 36.10 12.61 17.04
C VAL A 16 35.77 11.16 16.64
N LEU A 17 34.65 10.58 17.10
CA LEU A 17 34.20 9.25 16.65
C LEU A 17 32.91 9.27 15.83
N GLY A 18 32.68 10.35 15.08
CA GLY A 18 31.61 10.48 14.08
C GLY A 18 31.80 9.69 12.78
N PHE A 19 32.56 8.58 12.82
CA PHE A 19 32.78 7.67 11.68
C PHE A 19 32.73 6.17 12.09
N ALA A 20 31.98 5.84 13.15
CA ALA A 20 31.72 4.45 13.56
C ALA A 20 30.26 4.01 13.31
N GLY A 21 29.59 4.58 12.31
CA GLY A 21 28.19 4.29 11.95
C GLY A 21 28.00 3.51 10.64
N ILE A 22 29.07 2.98 10.06
CA ILE A 22 29.02 2.17 8.83
C ILE A 22 29.82 0.89 9.09
N GLY A 23 29.21 -0.11 9.75
CA GLY A 23 30.01 -1.29 10.15
C GLY A 23 29.33 -2.37 10.98
N SER A 24 28.10 -2.74 10.67
CA SER A 24 27.61 -4.13 10.71
C SER A 24 26.12 -4.08 10.42
N VAL A 25 25.69 -4.61 9.27
CA VAL A 25 24.31 -5.11 9.23
C VAL A 25 24.27 -6.17 10.32
N ASP A 26 23.38 -6.02 11.30
CA ASP A 26 23.26 -6.97 12.38
C ASP A 26 23.12 -8.36 11.77
N SER A 27 24.06 -9.25 12.06
CA SER A 27 24.09 -10.58 11.43
C SER A 27 22.80 -11.35 11.74
N LEU A 28 22.16 -11.02 12.87
CA LEU A 28 20.83 -11.49 13.24
C LEU A 28 19.76 -11.08 12.23
N LEU A 29 19.73 -9.80 11.82
CA LEU A 29 18.78 -9.30 10.80
C LEU A 29 18.91 -10.09 9.50
N VAL A 30 20.14 -10.33 9.03
CA VAL A 30 20.36 -11.09 7.78
C VAL A 30 19.91 -12.56 7.93
N ILE A 31 20.17 -13.18 9.08
CA ILE A 31 19.75 -14.55 9.37
C ILE A 31 18.22 -14.64 9.43
N GLU A 32 17.56 -13.72 10.13
CA GLU A 32 16.10 -13.67 10.22
C GLU A 32 15.45 -13.46 8.85
N LEU A 33 15.91 -12.49 8.07
CA LEU A 33 15.41 -12.28 6.71
C LEU A 33 15.62 -13.53 5.85
N GLY A 34 16.79 -14.15 5.93
CA GLY A 34 17.07 -15.40 5.22
C GLY A 34 16.11 -16.52 5.64
N ALA A 35 15.85 -16.67 6.94
CA ALA A 35 14.92 -17.64 7.48
C ALA A 35 13.48 -17.38 7.01
N VAL A 36 13.01 -16.14 7.09
CA VAL A 36 11.68 -15.72 6.62
C VAL A 36 11.52 -16.05 5.14
N VAL A 37 12.47 -15.66 4.29
CA VAL A 37 12.42 -15.94 2.85
C VAL A 37 12.42 -17.44 2.56
N LEU A 38 13.21 -18.24 3.27
CA LEU A 38 13.22 -19.69 3.13
C LEU A 38 11.88 -20.33 3.57
N ILE A 39 11.30 -19.86 4.68
CA ILE A 39 9.98 -20.30 5.14
C ILE A 39 8.93 -19.98 4.09
N LEU A 40 8.90 -18.74 3.58
CA LEU A 40 7.99 -18.33 2.52
C LEU A 40 8.19 -19.19 1.25
N ALA A 41 9.42 -19.51 0.87
CA ALA A 41 9.68 -20.39 -0.27
C ALA A 41 9.11 -21.82 -0.06
N VAL A 42 9.22 -22.38 1.15
CA VAL A 42 8.63 -23.68 1.51
C VAL A 42 7.10 -23.59 1.46
N VAL A 43 6.52 -22.54 2.05
CA VAL A 43 5.08 -22.28 2.05
C VAL A 43 4.55 -22.16 0.62
N ALA A 44 5.25 -21.44 -0.25
CA ALA A 44 4.89 -21.29 -1.66
C ALA A 44 4.87 -22.62 -2.41
N ARG A 45 5.87 -23.48 -2.16
CA ARG A 45 5.94 -24.83 -2.75
C ARG A 45 4.79 -25.71 -2.24
N LEU A 46 4.44 -25.59 -0.96
CA LEU A 46 3.32 -26.32 -0.37
C LEU A 46 1.98 -25.84 -0.94
N ALA A 47 1.78 -24.52 -1.05
CA ALA A 47 0.60 -23.91 -1.66
C ALA A 47 0.36 -24.46 -3.07
N ARG A 48 1.41 -24.45 -3.90
CA ARG A 48 1.35 -25.02 -5.26
C ARG A 48 1.02 -26.51 -5.28
N ARG A 49 1.48 -27.29 -4.32
CA ARG A 49 1.13 -28.73 -4.23
C ARG A 49 -0.33 -28.96 -3.85
N ILE A 50 -0.93 -28.08 -3.07
CA ILE A 50 -2.33 -28.17 -2.63
C ILE A 50 -3.27 -27.51 -3.66
N GLY A 51 -2.73 -26.74 -4.61
CA GLY A 51 -3.52 -26.03 -5.62
C GLY A 51 -4.14 -24.73 -5.09
N LEU A 52 -3.53 -24.12 -4.06
CA LEU A 52 -3.97 -22.87 -3.47
C LEU A 52 -3.03 -21.72 -3.83
N PRO A 53 -3.52 -20.46 -3.92
CA PRO A 53 -2.67 -19.28 -3.93
C PRO A 53 -1.75 -19.27 -2.70
N ALA A 54 -0.52 -18.78 -2.84
CA ALA A 54 0.44 -18.77 -1.75
C ALA A 54 0.12 -17.70 -0.69
N LEU A 55 -0.52 -16.61 -1.10
CA LEU A 55 -0.75 -15.44 -0.26
C LEU A 55 -1.48 -15.73 1.06
N PRO A 56 -2.61 -16.48 1.11
CA PRO A 56 -3.24 -16.82 2.39
C PRO A 56 -2.31 -17.57 3.33
N LEU A 57 -1.45 -18.45 2.81
CA LEU A 57 -0.47 -19.16 3.62
C LEU A 57 0.68 -18.26 4.07
N TYR A 58 1.06 -17.24 3.27
CA TYR A 58 2.00 -16.22 3.71
C TYR A 58 1.46 -15.38 4.86
N LEU A 59 0.17 -15.03 4.85
CA LEU A 59 -0.47 -14.33 5.97
C LEU A 59 -0.46 -15.18 7.24
N LEU A 60 -0.75 -16.49 7.13
CA LEU A 60 -0.64 -17.43 8.25
C LEU A 60 0.80 -17.57 8.75
N ALA A 61 1.78 -17.61 7.85
CA ALA A 61 3.19 -17.63 8.22
C ALA A 61 3.59 -16.32 8.93
N GLY A 62 3.17 -15.16 8.42
CA GLY A 62 3.39 -13.86 9.05
C GLY A 62 2.78 -13.79 10.45
N LEU A 63 1.54 -14.26 10.62
CA LEU A 63 0.89 -14.34 11.94
C LEU A 63 1.64 -15.28 12.90
N ALA A 64 2.21 -16.38 12.39
CA ALA A 64 2.99 -17.31 13.20
C ALA A 64 4.40 -16.78 13.55
N LEU A 65 4.94 -15.87 12.73
CA LEU A 65 6.29 -15.31 12.87
C LEU A 65 6.34 -13.92 13.53
N GLY A 66 5.20 -13.23 13.60
CA GLY A 66 5.08 -11.90 14.23
C GLY A 66 5.10 -11.94 15.75
N GLU A 67 5.00 -10.76 16.36
CA GLU A 67 4.95 -10.60 17.83
C GLU A 67 3.85 -11.47 18.46
N GLY A 68 4.21 -12.22 19.50
CA GLY A 68 3.28 -13.16 20.17
C GLY A 68 2.95 -14.42 19.37
N GLY A 69 3.61 -14.65 18.23
CA GLY A 69 3.52 -15.85 17.40
C GLY A 69 4.24 -17.07 17.98
N LEU A 70 4.43 -18.09 17.13
CA LEU A 70 5.16 -19.32 17.47
C LEU A 70 6.68 -19.10 17.50
N PHE A 71 7.19 -18.26 16.60
CA PHE A 71 8.61 -17.92 16.49
C PHE A 71 8.73 -16.43 16.23
N GLU A 72 9.09 -15.65 17.24
CA GLU A 72 9.13 -14.20 17.14
C GLU A 72 10.34 -13.73 16.30
N VAL A 73 10.05 -12.95 15.26
CA VAL A 73 11.03 -12.32 14.38
C VAL A 73 10.98 -10.81 14.60
N SER A 74 11.92 -10.28 15.38
CA SER A 74 11.90 -8.87 15.81
C SER A 74 13.06 -8.04 15.26
N ALA A 75 14.22 -8.65 14.93
CA ALA A 75 15.36 -7.88 14.41
C ALA A 75 15.16 -7.40 12.96
N SER A 76 14.24 -8.01 12.22
CA SER A 76 13.96 -7.70 10.82
C SER A 76 12.61 -7.00 10.57
N GLU A 77 11.84 -6.72 11.62
CA GLU A 77 10.48 -6.15 11.50
C GLU A 77 10.44 -4.83 10.73
N ASP A 78 11.22 -3.82 11.15
CA ASP A 78 11.29 -2.51 10.49
C ASP A 78 11.65 -2.63 8.99
N PHE A 79 12.56 -3.55 8.66
CA PHE A 79 12.97 -3.78 7.28
C PHE A 79 11.86 -4.46 6.48
N ILE A 80 11.18 -5.44 7.08
CA ILE A 80 10.06 -6.16 6.46
C ILE A 80 8.89 -5.22 6.23
N GLU A 81 8.57 -4.31 7.16
CA GLU A 81 7.50 -3.33 7.03
C GLU A 81 7.72 -2.44 5.80
N VAL A 82 8.88 -1.78 5.72
CA VAL A 82 9.23 -0.91 4.59
C VAL A 82 9.32 -1.72 3.29
N GLY A 83 9.93 -2.91 3.33
CA GLY A 83 10.05 -3.79 2.18
C GLY A 83 8.71 -4.29 1.65
N ALA A 84 7.76 -4.58 2.54
CA ALA A 84 6.41 -5.01 2.18
C ALA A 84 5.62 -3.87 1.54
N GLU A 85 5.71 -2.64 2.07
CA GLU A 85 5.05 -1.48 1.48
C GLU A 85 5.58 -1.18 0.07
N ILE A 86 6.90 -1.19 -0.10
CA ILE A 86 7.54 -1.06 -1.42
C ILE A 86 7.07 -2.21 -2.34
N GLY A 87 7.05 -3.45 -1.85
CA GLY A 87 6.60 -4.61 -2.63
C GLY A 87 5.17 -4.45 -3.17
N VAL A 88 4.24 -3.96 -2.35
CA VAL A 88 2.86 -3.68 -2.76
C VAL A 88 2.79 -2.56 -3.79
N ILE A 89 3.56 -1.48 -3.59
CA ILE A 89 3.65 -0.37 -4.55
C ILE A 89 4.12 -0.87 -5.92
N LEU A 90 5.20 -1.66 -5.97
CA LEU A 90 5.74 -2.17 -7.23
C LEU A 90 4.80 -3.17 -7.90
N MET A 91 4.14 -4.02 -7.12
CA MET A 91 3.14 -4.95 -7.64
C MET A 91 1.98 -4.21 -8.31
N LEU A 92 1.46 -3.15 -7.68
CA LEU A 92 0.34 -2.39 -8.23
C LEU A 92 0.74 -1.46 -9.37
N LEU A 93 1.98 -0.96 -9.37
CA LEU A 93 2.56 -0.31 -10.54
C LEU A 93 2.55 -1.27 -11.74
N MET A 94 3.10 -2.47 -11.56
CA MET A 94 3.16 -3.49 -12.61
C MET A 94 1.77 -3.86 -13.13
N LEU A 95 0.82 -4.03 -12.23
CA LEU A 95 -0.56 -4.28 -12.58
C LEU A 95 -1.15 -3.07 -13.34
N GLY A 96 -0.89 -1.84 -12.90
CA GLY A 96 -1.32 -0.63 -13.59
C GLY A 96 -0.79 -0.53 -15.02
N LEU A 97 0.47 -0.95 -15.26
CA LEU A 97 1.06 -1.05 -16.61
C LEU A 97 0.36 -2.07 -17.53
N GLU A 98 -0.51 -2.91 -17.01
CA GLU A 98 -1.34 -3.81 -17.82
C GLU A 98 -2.63 -3.18 -18.32
N PHE A 99 -3.08 -2.09 -17.69
CA PHE A 99 -4.33 -1.42 -18.03
C PHE A 99 -4.09 -0.07 -18.68
N SER A 100 -4.96 0.30 -19.62
CA SER A 100 -4.94 1.63 -20.20
C SER A 100 -5.84 2.59 -19.43
N THR A 101 -5.48 3.88 -19.36
CA THR A 101 -6.32 4.92 -18.75
C THR A 101 -7.74 4.95 -19.30
N HIS A 102 -7.89 4.76 -20.62
CA HIS A 102 -9.21 4.79 -21.26
C HIS A 102 -10.08 3.63 -20.81
N GLU A 103 -9.50 2.44 -20.67
CA GLU A 103 -10.20 1.25 -20.19
C GLU A 103 -10.61 1.41 -18.72
N LEU A 104 -9.72 1.90 -17.86
CA LEU A 104 -10.03 2.14 -16.45
C LEU A 104 -11.19 3.13 -16.29
N ILE A 105 -11.12 4.30 -16.94
CA ILE A 105 -12.18 5.32 -16.84
C ILE A 105 -13.50 4.79 -17.37
N ALA A 106 -13.48 4.06 -18.49
CA ALA A 106 -14.68 3.44 -19.04
C ALA A 106 -15.28 2.41 -18.09
N ASN A 107 -14.44 1.59 -17.44
CA ASN A 107 -14.87 0.55 -16.53
C ASN A 107 -15.38 1.10 -15.20
N VAL A 108 -14.72 2.11 -14.62
CA VAL A 108 -15.23 2.80 -13.41
C VAL A 108 -16.62 3.37 -13.67
N ARG A 109 -16.85 4.02 -14.82
CA ARG A 109 -18.17 4.55 -15.18
C ARG A 109 -19.23 3.45 -15.34
N ARG A 110 -18.88 2.34 -16.02
CA ARG A 110 -19.78 1.20 -16.24
C ARG A 110 -20.06 0.41 -14.96
N THR A 111 -19.13 0.41 -14.01
CA THR A 111 -19.17 -0.40 -12.79
C THR A 111 -19.73 0.36 -11.59
N THR A 112 -20.21 1.59 -11.75
CA THR A 112 -20.86 2.36 -10.68
C THR A 112 -21.99 1.62 -9.98
N LEU A 113 -22.84 0.89 -10.72
CA LEU A 113 -23.87 0.03 -10.13
C LEU A 113 -23.25 -1.14 -9.36
N GLY A 114 -22.18 -1.73 -9.89
CA GLY A 114 -21.44 -2.80 -9.23
C GLY A 114 -20.84 -2.35 -7.90
N GLY A 115 -20.19 -1.18 -7.88
CA GLY A 115 -19.65 -0.58 -6.65
C GLY A 115 -20.74 -0.22 -5.63
N PHE A 116 -21.93 0.20 -6.07
CA PHE A 116 -23.05 0.42 -5.15
C PHE A 116 -23.57 -0.90 -4.54
N VAL A 117 -23.69 -1.95 -5.36
CA VAL A 117 -24.06 -3.29 -4.88
C VAL A 117 -23.01 -3.82 -3.90
N ASP A 118 -21.74 -3.67 -4.24
CA ASP A 118 -20.60 -4.04 -3.40
C ASP A 118 -20.67 -3.33 -2.04
N LEU A 119 -20.85 -2.00 -2.04
CA LEU A 119 -21.02 -1.21 -0.82
C LEU A 119 -22.17 -1.73 0.03
N VAL A 120 -23.37 -1.88 -0.53
CA VAL A 120 -24.54 -2.29 0.27
C VAL A 120 -24.35 -3.70 0.82
N LEU A 121 -23.87 -4.65 0.01
CA LEU A 121 -23.74 -6.04 0.42
C LEU A 121 -22.62 -6.26 1.45
N ASN A 122 -21.50 -5.52 1.35
CA ASN A 122 -20.38 -5.68 2.29
C ASN A 122 -20.51 -4.79 3.52
N PHE A 123 -21.13 -3.60 3.41
CA PHE A 123 -21.36 -2.71 4.56
C PHE A 123 -22.44 -3.23 5.51
N THR A 124 -23.56 -3.72 4.96
CA THR A 124 -24.75 -4.06 5.76
C THR A 124 -24.49 -5.13 6.82
N PRO A 125 -23.76 -6.23 6.55
CA PRO A 125 -23.46 -7.24 7.57
C PRO A 125 -22.73 -6.68 8.78
N GLY A 126 -21.70 -5.84 8.59
CA GLY A 126 -20.96 -5.22 9.68
C GLY A 126 -21.82 -4.26 10.48
N PHE A 127 -22.61 -3.42 9.80
CA PHE A 127 -23.55 -2.52 10.45
C PHE A 127 -24.57 -3.26 11.32
N VAL A 128 -25.22 -4.29 10.76
CA VAL A 128 -26.21 -5.11 11.46
C VAL A 128 -25.57 -5.85 12.63
N ALA A 129 -24.37 -6.41 12.45
CA ALA A 129 -23.63 -7.06 13.54
C ALA A 129 -23.35 -6.08 14.68
N GLY A 130 -22.94 -4.84 14.37
CA GLY A 130 -22.69 -3.80 15.38
C GLY A 130 -23.93 -3.47 16.20
N LEU A 131 -25.09 -3.36 15.55
CA LEU A 131 -26.36 -3.16 16.25
C LEU A 131 -26.75 -4.35 17.13
N ILE A 132 -26.56 -5.59 16.65
CA ILE A 132 -26.85 -6.80 17.42
C ILE A 132 -25.94 -6.91 18.66
N LEU A 133 -24.68 -6.48 18.54
CA LEU A 133 -23.72 -6.43 19.65
C LEU A 133 -24.02 -5.31 20.66
N GLY A 134 -25.03 -4.47 20.39
CA GLY A 134 -25.44 -3.38 21.26
C GLY A 134 -24.54 -2.14 21.16
N PHE A 135 -23.78 -2.01 20.07
CA PHE A 135 -23.01 -0.80 19.83
C PHE A 135 -23.91 0.38 19.46
N ASP A 136 -23.44 1.59 19.79
CA ASP A 136 -24.07 2.83 19.35
C ASP A 136 -24.16 2.87 17.81
N PRO A 137 -25.23 3.45 17.20
CA PRO A 137 -25.38 3.50 15.75
C PRO A 137 -24.17 4.07 15.00
N VAL A 138 -23.44 5.04 15.57
CA VAL A 138 -22.23 5.60 14.94
C VAL A 138 -21.10 4.56 14.92
N VAL A 139 -20.95 3.78 15.99
CA VAL A 139 -19.98 2.68 16.08
C VAL A 139 -20.41 1.49 15.20
N ALA A 140 -21.71 1.26 15.04
CA ALA A 140 -22.21 0.29 14.07
C ALA A 140 -21.90 0.74 12.63
N VAL A 141 -22.02 2.03 12.31
CA VAL A 141 -21.62 2.59 11.01
C VAL A 141 -20.14 2.35 10.76
N LEU A 142 -19.27 2.58 11.76
CA LEU A 142 -17.85 2.22 11.72
C LEU A 142 -17.63 0.76 11.32
N LEU A 143 -18.32 -0.16 12.00
CA LEU A 143 -18.17 -1.58 11.74
C LEU A 143 -18.62 -1.98 10.33
N GLY A 144 -19.65 -1.31 9.80
CA GLY A 144 -20.04 -1.47 8.40
C GLY A 144 -18.93 -1.04 7.43
N GLY A 145 -18.21 0.04 7.72
CA GLY A 145 -17.07 0.47 6.89
C GLY A 145 -15.92 -0.52 6.92
N VAL A 146 -15.63 -1.09 8.10
CA VAL A 146 -14.62 -2.14 8.27
C VAL A 146 -14.94 -3.38 7.45
N THR A 147 -16.22 -3.79 7.36
CA THR A 147 -16.61 -4.94 6.53
C THR A 147 -16.77 -4.61 5.05
N TYR A 148 -16.91 -3.32 4.70
CA TYR A 148 -17.06 -2.88 3.31
C TYR A 148 -15.74 -2.94 2.52
N ILE A 149 -14.64 -2.39 3.06
CA ILE A 149 -13.41 -2.24 2.29
C ILE A 149 -12.67 -3.55 2.05
N SER A 150 -12.29 -3.79 0.80
CA SER A 150 -11.39 -4.86 0.38
C SER A 150 -9.93 -4.38 0.37
N SER A 151 -8.99 -5.29 0.61
CA SER A 151 -7.57 -4.99 0.44
C SER A 151 -7.19 -5.04 -1.04
N SER A 152 -6.97 -3.88 -1.65
CA SER A 152 -6.62 -3.77 -3.08
C SER A 152 -5.32 -4.49 -3.44
N GLY A 153 -4.30 -4.42 -2.57
CA GLY A 153 -3.04 -5.17 -2.75
C GLY A 153 -3.23 -6.68 -2.72
N ILE A 154 -4.01 -7.21 -1.77
CA ILE A 154 -4.27 -8.66 -1.66
C ILE A 154 -5.03 -9.16 -2.89
N VAL A 155 -6.09 -8.45 -3.30
CA VAL A 155 -6.89 -8.84 -4.47
C VAL A 155 -6.05 -8.79 -5.74
N ALA A 156 -5.25 -7.72 -5.95
CA ALA A 156 -4.31 -7.62 -7.06
C ALA A 156 -3.32 -8.79 -7.11
N LYS A 157 -2.75 -9.15 -5.95
CA LYS A 157 -1.84 -10.28 -5.85
C LYS A 157 -2.52 -11.59 -6.19
N LEU A 158 -3.76 -11.81 -5.70
CA LEU A 158 -4.52 -13.03 -6.00
C LEU A 158 -4.89 -13.14 -7.48
N VAL A 159 -5.29 -12.05 -8.12
CA VAL A 159 -5.57 -12.03 -9.57
C VAL A 159 -4.33 -12.38 -10.38
N SER A 160 -3.16 -11.85 -9.97
CA SER A 160 -1.87 -12.17 -10.57
C SER A 160 -1.47 -13.63 -10.34
N ASP A 161 -1.56 -14.12 -9.10
CA ASP A 161 -1.19 -15.50 -8.74
C ASP A 161 -2.10 -16.56 -9.38
N LEU A 162 -3.35 -16.19 -9.70
CA LEU A 162 -4.31 -17.04 -10.40
C LEU A 162 -4.21 -16.94 -11.94
N ASP A 163 -3.27 -16.15 -12.47
CA ASP A 163 -3.10 -15.92 -13.91
C ASP A 163 -4.39 -15.39 -14.59
N ARG A 164 -5.12 -14.49 -13.90
CA ARG A 164 -6.39 -13.92 -14.38
C ARG A 164 -6.29 -12.47 -14.83
N ILE A 165 -5.08 -11.90 -14.92
CA ILE A 165 -4.92 -10.46 -15.20
C ILE A 165 -5.56 -10.07 -16.54
N GLY A 166 -5.38 -10.90 -17.58
CA GLY A 166 -5.92 -10.65 -18.92
C GLY A 166 -7.43 -10.86 -19.07
N ASN A 167 -8.13 -11.26 -18.00
CA ASN A 167 -9.57 -11.50 -18.08
C ASN A 167 -10.39 -10.21 -17.94
N HIS A 168 -11.55 -10.17 -18.60
CA HIS A 168 -12.43 -8.99 -18.57
C HIS A 168 -12.94 -8.65 -17.17
N GLU A 169 -13.18 -9.65 -16.31
CA GLU A 169 -13.61 -9.42 -14.93
C GLU A 169 -12.56 -8.71 -14.08
N THR A 170 -11.26 -8.83 -14.39
CA THR A 170 -10.20 -8.22 -13.60
C THR A 170 -10.29 -6.71 -13.64
N SER A 171 -10.50 -6.14 -14.83
CA SER A 171 -10.63 -4.69 -14.99
C SER A 171 -11.85 -4.14 -14.22
N VAL A 172 -12.92 -4.93 -14.11
CA VAL A 172 -14.11 -4.61 -13.28
C VAL A 172 -13.77 -4.67 -11.79
N ILE A 173 -13.12 -5.74 -11.34
CA ILE A 173 -12.68 -5.90 -9.92
C ILE A 173 -11.80 -4.72 -9.51
N LEU A 174 -10.78 -4.39 -10.31
CA LEU A 174 -9.89 -3.27 -10.05
C LEU A 174 -10.62 -1.92 -10.02
N SER A 175 -11.61 -1.75 -10.90
CA SER A 175 -12.46 -0.55 -10.89
C SER A 175 -13.27 -0.44 -9.59
N ILE A 176 -13.78 -1.56 -9.06
CA ILE A 176 -14.48 -1.59 -7.76
C ILE A 176 -13.51 -1.23 -6.64
N LEU A 177 -12.31 -1.82 -6.60
CA LEU A 177 -11.30 -1.51 -5.58
C LEU A 177 -10.94 -0.01 -5.56
N VAL A 178 -10.81 0.62 -6.73
CA VAL A 178 -10.57 2.07 -6.82
C VAL A 178 -11.77 2.86 -6.28
N ILE A 179 -13.01 2.43 -6.56
CA ILE A 179 -14.22 3.06 -6.02
C ILE A 179 -14.27 2.90 -4.48
N GLU A 180 -13.90 1.74 -3.94
CA GLU A 180 -13.84 1.50 -2.49
C GLU A 180 -12.83 2.42 -1.80
N ASP A 181 -11.60 2.51 -2.33
CA ASP A 181 -10.56 3.38 -1.78
C ASP A 181 -11.00 4.87 -1.84
N LEU A 182 -11.66 5.30 -2.92
CA LEU A 182 -12.24 6.64 -3.03
C LEU A 182 -13.44 6.86 -2.09
N ALA A 183 -14.25 5.83 -1.84
CA ALA A 183 -15.34 5.91 -0.88
C ALA A 183 -14.81 6.10 0.54
N MET A 184 -13.69 5.47 0.91
CA MET A 184 -13.07 5.61 2.23
C MET A 184 -12.54 7.01 2.52
N VAL A 185 -12.08 7.72 1.48
CA VAL A 185 -11.68 9.13 1.57
C VAL A 185 -12.83 10.01 2.08
N LEU A 186 -14.07 9.70 1.72
CA LEU A 186 -15.25 10.41 2.20
C LEU A 186 -15.71 9.86 3.55
N TYR A 187 -15.75 8.54 3.66
CA TYR A 187 -16.31 7.85 4.80
C TYR A 187 -15.53 8.11 6.11
N LEU A 188 -14.21 7.95 6.10
CA LEU A 188 -13.41 8.06 7.33
C LEU A 188 -13.46 9.46 7.96
N PRO A 189 -13.32 10.58 7.22
CA PRO A 189 -13.48 11.92 7.79
C PRO A 189 -14.87 12.18 8.35
N ILE A 190 -15.92 11.72 7.67
CA ILE A 190 -17.31 11.90 8.13
C ILE A 190 -17.51 11.17 9.46
N VAL A 191 -17.11 9.90 9.51
CA VAL A 191 -17.31 9.08 10.70
C VAL A 191 -16.44 9.57 11.85
N SER A 192 -15.19 9.96 11.59
CA SER A 192 -14.31 10.61 12.57
C SER A 192 -14.94 11.90 13.13
N GLY A 193 -15.43 12.79 12.26
CA GLY A 193 -16.08 14.04 12.68
C GLY A 193 -17.29 13.80 13.59
N VAL A 194 -18.10 12.78 13.29
CA VAL A 194 -19.27 12.42 14.11
C VAL A 194 -18.86 11.81 15.45
N LEU A 195 -17.88 10.89 15.46
CA LEU A 195 -17.44 10.20 16.67
C LEU A 195 -16.76 11.12 17.69
N PHE A 196 -15.93 12.04 17.21
CA PHE A 196 -15.20 12.96 18.07
C PHE A 196 -16.00 14.24 18.39
N GLY A 197 -17.28 14.31 17.99
CA GLY A 197 -18.17 15.43 18.30
C GLY A 197 -17.79 16.73 17.60
N GLY A 198 -17.15 16.66 16.43
CA GLY A 198 -16.81 17.82 15.62
C GLY A 198 -18.06 18.54 15.13
N SER A 199 -17.96 19.86 14.91
CA SER A 199 -19.09 20.58 14.33
C SER A 199 -19.35 20.12 12.88
N ALA A 200 -20.57 20.34 12.38
CA ALA A 200 -20.89 20.06 10.99
C ALA A 200 -19.98 20.84 10.01
N LEU A 201 -19.55 22.04 10.41
CA LEU A 201 -18.61 22.85 9.63
C LEU A 201 -17.22 22.21 9.61
N ASP A 202 -16.70 21.76 10.76
CA ASP A 202 -15.39 21.12 10.83
C ASP A 202 -15.35 19.85 9.98
N THR A 203 -16.38 19.01 10.09
CA THR A 203 -16.51 17.78 9.30
C THR A 203 -16.55 18.09 7.79
N THR A 204 -17.31 19.11 7.39
CA THR A 204 -17.40 19.54 5.98
C THR A 204 -16.05 20.03 5.45
N ILE A 205 -15.31 20.80 6.25
CA ILE A 205 -13.97 21.27 5.90
C ILE A 205 -13.01 20.09 5.76
N THR A 206 -13.02 19.14 6.69
CA THR A 206 -12.16 17.94 6.61
C THR A 206 -12.46 17.13 5.36
N VAL A 207 -13.74 16.89 5.05
CA VAL A 207 -14.14 16.19 3.82
C VAL A 207 -13.68 16.94 2.57
N ALA A 208 -13.84 18.26 2.53
CA ALA A 208 -13.40 19.07 1.40
C ALA A 208 -11.87 19.00 1.20
N ILE A 209 -11.11 19.06 2.30
CA ILE A 209 -9.64 18.91 2.27
C ILE A 209 -9.25 17.52 1.76
N SER A 210 -9.89 16.46 2.26
CA SER A 210 -9.65 15.08 1.80
C SER A 210 -9.93 14.94 0.31
N LEU A 211 -11.06 15.44 -0.18
CA LEU A 211 -11.39 15.42 -1.61
C LEU A 211 -10.38 16.19 -2.47
N LEU A 212 -9.96 17.38 -2.02
CA LEU A 212 -8.94 18.16 -2.72
C LEU A 212 -7.59 17.45 -2.75
N ALA A 213 -7.20 16.82 -1.64
CA ALA A 213 -5.98 16.04 -1.54
C ALA A 213 -5.99 14.86 -2.51
N VAL A 214 -7.11 14.13 -2.60
CA VAL A 214 -7.26 13.05 -3.57
C VAL A 214 -7.19 13.53 -4.99
N LEU A 215 -7.92 14.60 -5.32
CA LEU A 215 -7.87 15.17 -6.65
C LEU A 215 -6.44 15.60 -7.01
N ALA A 216 -5.71 16.22 -6.07
CA ALA A 216 -4.32 16.60 -6.27
C ALA A 216 -3.41 15.40 -6.52
N VAL A 217 -3.56 14.31 -5.76
CA VAL A 217 -2.76 13.08 -5.93
C VAL A 217 -3.05 12.40 -7.25
N LEU A 218 -4.33 12.20 -7.60
CA LEU A 218 -4.70 11.58 -8.88
C LEU A 218 -4.20 12.41 -10.06
N THR A 219 -4.32 13.73 -9.96
CA THR A 219 -3.81 14.67 -10.97
C THR A 219 -2.28 14.59 -11.06
N LEU A 220 -1.58 14.57 -9.93
CA LEU A 220 -0.12 14.43 -9.87
C LEU A 220 0.34 13.11 -10.49
N ALA A 221 -0.28 11.99 -10.10
CA ALA A 221 0.01 10.66 -10.61
C ALA A 221 -0.17 10.59 -12.13
N TYR A 222 -1.29 11.12 -12.61
CA TYR A 222 -1.61 11.18 -14.04
C TYR A 222 -0.59 12.01 -14.83
N PHE A 223 -0.34 13.27 -14.42
CA PHE A 223 0.60 14.13 -15.12
C PHE A 223 2.04 13.62 -15.02
N PHE A 224 2.41 12.99 -13.91
CA PHE A 224 3.73 12.36 -13.77
C PHE A 224 3.88 11.21 -14.76
N GLY A 225 2.90 10.31 -14.84
CA GLY A 225 2.87 9.20 -15.79
C GLY A 225 2.96 9.68 -17.25
N GLU A 226 2.14 10.64 -17.65
CA GLU A 226 2.17 11.18 -19.02
C GLU A 226 3.49 11.88 -19.36
N ARG A 227 4.03 12.72 -18.46
CA ARG A 227 5.30 13.43 -18.72
C ARG A 227 6.47 12.47 -18.78
N LEU A 228 6.49 11.46 -17.91
CA LEU A 228 7.48 10.40 -17.97
C LEU A 228 7.35 9.64 -19.28
N SER A 229 6.11 9.36 -19.72
CA SER A 229 5.83 8.75 -21.01
C SER A 229 6.43 9.53 -22.19
N ALA A 230 6.33 10.85 -22.15
CA ALA A 230 6.84 11.73 -23.21
C ALA A 230 8.37 11.91 -23.17
N PHE A 231 8.97 11.91 -21.98
CA PHE A 231 10.39 12.24 -21.80
C PHE A 231 11.32 11.02 -21.94
N ALA A 232 10.84 9.82 -21.57
CA ALA A 232 11.73 8.67 -21.40
C ALA A 232 12.13 7.96 -22.69
N LEU A 233 11.58 8.36 -23.85
CA LEU A 233 11.99 7.87 -25.18
C LEU A 233 13.43 8.29 -25.57
N SER A 234 14.05 9.21 -24.82
CA SER A 234 15.42 9.71 -25.07
C SER A 234 16.46 9.27 -24.03
N GLN A 235 16.08 8.44 -23.06
CA GLN A 235 16.89 8.09 -21.89
C GLN A 235 17.47 6.66 -21.97
N SER A 236 18.53 6.39 -21.20
CA SER A 236 19.04 5.02 -21.03
C SER A 236 18.05 4.16 -20.23
N SER A 237 18.08 2.83 -20.43
CA SER A 237 17.21 1.88 -19.72
C SER A 237 17.32 1.98 -18.19
N GLU A 238 18.52 2.28 -17.67
CA GLU A 238 18.76 2.48 -16.24
C GLU A 238 18.10 3.75 -15.72
N ALA A 239 18.25 4.87 -16.44
CA ALA A 239 17.61 6.14 -16.07
C ALA A 239 16.09 6.02 -16.09
N LEU A 240 15.53 5.29 -17.08
CA LEU A 240 14.10 4.99 -17.13
C LEU A 240 13.64 4.21 -15.89
N LEU A 241 14.34 3.13 -15.54
CA LEU A 241 14.02 2.30 -14.38
C LEU A 241 14.03 3.10 -13.08
N LEU A 242 15.10 3.87 -12.84
CA LEU A 242 15.24 4.68 -11.63
C LEU A 242 14.16 5.78 -11.55
N THR A 243 13.82 6.39 -12.69
CA THR A 243 12.78 7.43 -12.73
C THR A 243 11.39 6.84 -12.49
N LEU A 244 11.09 5.66 -13.06
CA LEU A 244 9.85 4.94 -12.82
C LEU A 244 9.72 4.53 -11.36
N LEU A 245 10.75 3.87 -10.81
CA LEU A 245 10.76 3.39 -9.44
C LEU A 245 10.65 4.55 -8.45
N GLY A 246 11.58 5.51 -8.53
CA GLY A 246 11.63 6.65 -7.62
C GLY A 246 10.41 7.56 -7.75
N GLY A 247 9.93 7.79 -8.96
CA GLY A 247 8.73 8.57 -9.23
C GLY A 247 7.47 7.93 -8.67
N THR A 248 7.31 6.62 -8.88
CA THR A 248 6.17 5.87 -8.34
C THR A 248 6.19 5.86 -6.82
N LEU A 249 7.34 5.58 -6.20
CA LEU A 249 7.49 5.61 -4.74
C LEU A 249 7.17 7.00 -4.18
N LEU A 250 7.61 8.07 -4.85
CA LEU A 250 7.33 9.44 -4.44
C LEU A 250 5.83 9.75 -4.50
N VAL A 251 5.16 9.43 -5.61
CA VAL A 251 3.72 9.67 -5.77
C VAL A 251 2.90 8.81 -4.81
N ALA A 252 3.25 7.52 -4.66
CA ALA A 252 2.60 6.60 -3.74
C ALA A 252 2.77 7.06 -2.29
N GLY A 253 3.96 7.47 -1.88
CA GLY A 253 4.22 8.00 -0.54
C GLY A 253 3.45 9.29 -0.25
N ILE A 254 3.33 10.20 -1.23
CA ILE A 254 2.47 11.39 -1.11
C ILE A 254 1.00 10.99 -0.95
N ALA A 255 0.53 9.98 -1.69
CA ALA A 255 -0.82 9.45 -1.55
C ALA A 255 -1.07 8.95 -0.11
N GLY A 256 -0.16 8.14 0.42
CA GLY A 256 -0.21 7.64 1.81
C GLY A 256 -0.34 8.75 2.85
N ARG A 257 0.43 9.83 2.69
CA ARG A 257 0.36 11.01 3.59
C ARG A 257 -0.97 11.76 3.53
N LEU A 258 -1.74 11.57 2.47
CA LEU A 258 -3.02 12.24 2.24
C LEU A 258 -4.23 11.33 2.52
N ASN A 259 -4.01 10.22 3.26
CA ASN A 259 -5.01 9.20 3.59
C ASN A 259 -5.59 8.47 2.39
N LEU A 260 -4.86 8.47 1.26
CA LEU A 260 -5.08 7.52 0.18
C LEU A 260 -4.20 6.30 0.39
N SER A 261 -4.66 5.15 -0.10
CA SER A 261 -3.80 3.98 -0.17
C SER A 261 -2.60 4.25 -1.08
N THR A 262 -1.38 3.98 -0.59
CA THR A 262 -0.14 4.06 -1.39
C THR A 262 -0.23 3.18 -2.64
N ALA A 263 -0.93 2.08 -2.48
CA ALA A 263 -1.35 1.10 -3.47
C ALA A 263 -2.07 1.75 -4.69
N VAL A 264 -3.07 2.61 -4.43
CA VAL A 264 -3.83 3.31 -5.48
C VAL A 264 -2.96 4.33 -6.21
N GLY A 265 -2.13 5.07 -5.49
CA GLY A 265 -1.20 6.02 -6.10
C GLY A 265 -0.28 5.34 -7.11
N ALA A 266 0.29 4.19 -6.73
CA ALA A 266 1.14 3.39 -7.61
C ALA A 266 0.39 2.84 -8.83
N PHE A 267 -0.82 2.32 -8.62
CA PHE A 267 -1.67 1.82 -9.70
C PHE A 267 -2.01 2.92 -10.73
N VAL A 268 -2.40 4.11 -10.27
CA VAL A 268 -2.75 5.22 -11.15
C VAL A 268 -1.53 5.72 -11.95
N VAL A 269 -0.34 5.76 -11.33
CA VAL A 269 0.91 6.02 -12.07
C VAL A 269 1.12 4.98 -13.16
N GLY A 270 0.95 3.69 -12.84
CA GLY A 270 1.06 2.59 -13.80
C GLY A 270 0.11 2.72 -14.98
N VAL A 271 -1.17 3.01 -14.72
CA VAL A 271 -2.21 3.17 -15.76
C VAL A 271 -1.96 4.41 -16.63
N ALA A 272 -1.42 5.48 -16.04
CA ALA A 272 -1.10 6.72 -16.76
C ALA A 272 0.12 6.59 -17.67
N LEU A 273 1.00 5.61 -17.43
CA LEU A 273 2.08 5.28 -18.33
C LEU A 273 1.52 4.58 -19.57
N SER A 274 1.96 4.99 -20.75
CA SER A 274 1.44 4.44 -22.02
C SER A 274 2.53 4.27 -23.07
N GLY A 275 2.24 3.50 -24.11
CA GLY A 275 3.13 3.31 -25.26
C GLY A 275 4.38 2.47 -24.98
N ASP A 276 5.48 2.80 -25.66
CA ASP A 276 6.73 2.00 -25.69
C ASP A 276 7.42 1.86 -24.33
N ILE A 277 7.07 2.69 -23.34
CA ILE A 277 7.64 2.58 -21.99
C ILE A 277 7.07 1.39 -21.24
N VAL A 278 5.84 0.97 -21.52
CA VAL A 278 5.27 -0.25 -20.93
C VAL A 278 6.05 -1.49 -21.38
N SER A 279 6.40 -1.58 -22.67
CA SER A 279 7.16 -2.72 -23.19
C SER A 279 8.60 -2.74 -22.65
N HIS A 280 9.25 -1.58 -22.52
CA HIS A 280 10.58 -1.49 -21.92
C HIS A 280 10.58 -1.71 -20.40
N ALA A 281 9.61 -1.15 -19.67
CA ALA A 281 9.47 -1.34 -18.24
C ALA A 281 9.18 -2.80 -17.88
N ARG A 282 8.32 -3.49 -18.64
CA ARG A 282 8.06 -4.93 -18.46
C ARG A 282 9.34 -5.76 -18.59
N GLY A 283 10.17 -5.48 -19.60
CA GLY A 283 11.44 -6.20 -19.78
C GLY A 283 12.47 -5.96 -18.66
N LEU A 284 12.35 -4.85 -17.92
CA LEU A 284 13.28 -4.49 -16.83
C LEU A 284 12.75 -4.86 -15.44
N LEU A 285 11.44 -4.90 -15.25
CA LEU A 285 10.78 -5.12 -13.96
C LEU A 285 10.27 -6.55 -13.77
N LEU A 286 10.05 -7.32 -14.85
CA LEU A 286 9.74 -8.73 -14.72
C LEU A 286 11.03 -9.50 -14.36
N PRO A 287 11.02 -10.34 -13.31
CA PRO A 287 12.13 -11.25 -13.07
C PRO A 287 12.23 -12.23 -14.26
N LEU A 288 13.46 -12.38 -14.78
CA LEU A 288 13.83 -13.26 -15.90
C LEU A 288 13.37 -14.72 -15.68
#